data_AF-A0A952S0H1-F1
#
_entry.id   AF-A0A952S0H1-F1
#
_cell.length_a   1.000
_cell.length_b   1.000
_cell.length_c   1.000
_cell.angle_alpha   90.00
_cell.angle_beta   90.00
_cell.angle_gamma   90.00
#
_symmetry.space_group_name_H-M   'P 1'
#
loop_
_entity.id
_entity.type
_entity.pdbx_description
1 polymer ?
#
loop_
_entity_poly.entity_id
_entity_poly.type
_entity_poly.pdbx_seq_one_letter_code
_entity_poly.pdbx_strand_id
1 'polypeptide(L)'
;MKQVTNRSLNLRLMAVCLVFVSATFAGNAAATERAECFPFESLPTEKRLKAEALLLKALDSEALYTIVGGIKPMSSGFVNFNFPVREPRQDEARKQHAATLASIRETREMLSLWRCGGEVFSEVQHFSRVFEGKRFAEGVVFNSTAMRRMLGERSAFFSRWGITPESHPLTVLYAVENADATPRFAGYGYLFGYPEYAVRFFVEAANEEEFTGKFVERDFYSIGTFAGETNRFVYAVPKGHKEREEDAKLNARAQELLAEYKTRRARFIGEGKAGPVELLRDWFCDEAGRCDPSRTYR
;
A
#
# COMPACT_ATOMS: atom_id res chain seq x y z
N MET A 1 9.08 -67.10 30.82
CA MET A 1 10.27 -67.97 30.60
C MET A 1 10.70 -67.78 29.15
N LYS A 2 11.90 -67.35 28.73
CA LYS A 2 13.22 -66.96 29.27
C LYS A 2 13.72 -65.85 28.31
N GLN A 3 14.04 -64.63 28.73
CA GLN A 3 15.34 -64.10 29.18
C GLN A 3 16.61 -64.50 28.37
N VAL A 4 17.28 -63.44 27.84
CA VAL A 4 18.73 -63.10 27.98
C VAL A 4 19.69 -63.84 27.01
N THR A 5 20.70 -63.28 26.32
CA THR A 5 21.68 -62.15 26.42
C THR A 5 22.33 -62.01 25.01
N ASN A 6 22.69 -60.85 24.41
CA ASN A 6 23.65 -59.78 24.73
C ASN A 6 25.02 -59.87 23.98
N ARG A 7 25.48 -58.71 23.49
CA ARG A 7 26.86 -58.25 23.12
C ARG A 7 27.50 -58.65 21.77
N SER A 8 27.71 -57.66 20.89
CA SER A 8 28.92 -56.81 20.82
C SER A 8 28.82 -55.87 19.61
N LEU A 9 28.77 -54.55 19.82
CA LEU A 9 29.91 -53.62 19.85
C LEU A 9 30.55 -53.42 18.46
N ASN A 10 30.17 -52.35 17.75
CA ASN A 10 31.15 -51.54 17.04
C ASN A 10 30.67 -50.08 16.95
N LEU A 11 31.36 -49.29 17.76
CA LEU A 11 31.27 -47.86 17.94
C LEU A 11 32.03 -47.20 16.77
N ARG A 12 31.36 -46.45 15.90
CA ARG A 12 31.99 -45.37 15.14
C ARG A 12 31.22 -44.09 15.38
N LEU A 13 31.74 -43.35 16.36
CA LEU A 13 31.43 -41.97 16.64
C LEU A 13 31.76 -41.15 15.37
N MET A 14 30.75 -40.70 14.65
CA MET A 14 30.90 -39.56 13.74
C MET A 14 30.18 -38.39 14.40
N ALA A 15 30.95 -37.60 15.14
CA ALA A 15 30.52 -36.30 15.63
C ALA A 15 30.34 -35.39 14.41
N VAL A 16 29.13 -35.37 13.84
CA VAL A 16 28.72 -34.32 12.92
C VAL A 16 28.38 -33.12 13.80
N CYS A 17 29.32 -32.17 13.88
CA CYS A 17 29.03 -30.82 14.34
C CYS A 17 27.97 -30.21 13.41
N LEU A 18 26.70 -30.40 13.75
CA LEU A 18 25.61 -29.57 13.23
C LEU A 18 25.81 -28.17 13.81
N VAL A 19 26.61 -27.37 13.12
CA VAL A 19 26.56 -25.91 13.27
C VAL A 19 25.20 -25.50 12.71
N PHE A 20 24.22 -25.36 13.59
CA PHE A 20 23.03 -24.57 13.31
C PHE A 20 23.51 -23.14 13.07
N VAL A 21 23.82 -22.81 11.82
CA VAL A 21 23.82 -21.43 11.36
C VAL A 21 22.36 -21.03 11.37
N SER A 22 21.88 -20.54 12.51
CA SER A 22 20.70 -19.71 12.59
C SER A 22 21.02 -18.45 11.81
N ALA A 23 20.84 -18.51 10.49
CA ALA A 23 20.70 -17.33 9.66
C ALA A 23 19.42 -16.66 10.16
N THR A 24 19.57 -15.76 11.13
CA THR A 24 18.59 -14.72 11.39
C THR A 24 18.45 -13.96 10.09
N PHE A 25 17.44 -14.31 9.29
CA PHE A 25 16.89 -13.41 8.27
C PHE A 25 16.21 -12.26 9.02
N ALA A 26 17.00 -11.43 9.68
CA ALA A 26 16.62 -10.05 9.86
C ALA A 26 16.65 -9.48 8.45
N GLY A 27 15.49 -9.44 7.80
CA GLY A 27 15.30 -8.74 6.54
C GLY A 27 15.51 -7.25 6.79
N ASN A 28 16.77 -6.83 6.89
CA ASN A 28 17.13 -5.47 6.59
C ASN A 28 16.68 -5.28 5.15
N ALA A 29 15.70 -4.41 4.92
CA ALA A 29 15.47 -3.86 3.60
C ALA A 29 16.83 -3.33 3.14
N ALA A 30 17.49 -4.06 2.24
CA ALA A 30 18.82 -3.70 1.80
C ALA A 30 18.71 -2.31 1.18
N ALA A 31 19.49 -1.36 1.69
CA ALA A 31 19.53 -0.02 1.11
C ALA A 31 19.82 -0.17 -0.39
N THR A 32 18.99 0.45 -1.22
CA THR A 32 19.07 0.34 -2.68
C THR A 32 19.91 1.49 -3.22
N GLU A 33 20.54 1.30 -4.37
CA GLU A 33 21.27 2.39 -5.03
C GLU A 33 20.31 3.48 -5.51
N ARG A 34 20.74 4.75 -5.47
CA ARG A 34 19.91 5.90 -5.91
C ARG A 34 19.29 5.73 -7.28
N ALA A 35 20.04 5.18 -8.23
CA ALA A 35 19.56 4.94 -9.58
C ALA A 35 18.44 3.87 -9.66
N GLU A 36 18.34 2.97 -8.69
CA GLU A 36 17.32 1.91 -8.63
C GLU A 36 16.04 2.36 -7.92
N CYS A 37 16.12 3.43 -7.13
CA CYS A 37 14.99 4.07 -6.47
C CYS A 37 14.24 4.95 -7.49
N PHE A 38 13.02 4.57 -7.86
CA PHE A 38 12.20 5.21 -8.89
C PHE A 38 12.96 5.41 -10.22
N PRO A 39 13.37 4.33 -10.92
CA PRO A 39 14.29 4.37 -12.06
C PRO A 39 13.60 4.85 -13.35
N PHE A 40 13.00 6.05 -13.33
CA PHE A 40 12.23 6.61 -14.44
C PHE A 40 13.11 7.00 -15.63
N GLU A 41 14.43 7.11 -15.43
CA GLU A 41 15.41 7.29 -16.50
C GLU A 41 15.40 6.13 -17.51
N SER A 42 14.86 4.96 -17.14
CA SER A 42 14.68 3.83 -18.04
C SER A 42 13.54 4.01 -19.05
N LEU A 43 12.67 5.02 -18.85
CA LEU A 43 11.55 5.32 -19.76
C LEU A 43 11.98 6.27 -20.88
N PRO A 44 11.39 6.14 -22.09
CA PRO A 44 11.44 7.20 -23.09
C PRO A 44 10.91 8.53 -22.55
N THR A 45 11.46 9.65 -23.01
CA THR A 45 11.17 11.00 -22.47
C THR A 45 9.68 11.30 -22.32
N GLU A 46 8.86 11.00 -23.33
CA GLU A 46 7.41 11.25 -23.27
C GLU A 46 6.74 10.44 -22.15
N LYS A 47 7.08 9.15 -22.02
CA LYS A 47 6.55 8.28 -20.96
C LYS A 47 7.06 8.69 -19.58
N ARG A 48 8.32 9.12 -19.49
CA ARG A 48 8.90 9.66 -18.25
C ARG A 48 8.09 10.85 -17.74
N LEU A 49 7.76 11.81 -18.61
CA LEU A 49 6.94 12.97 -18.22
C LEU A 49 5.56 12.56 -17.70
N LYS A 50 4.90 11.59 -18.34
CA LYS A 50 3.62 11.03 -17.85
C LYS A 50 3.77 10.36 -16.49
N ALA A 51 4.84 9.58 -16.30
CA ALA A 51 5.13 8.89 -15.05
C ALA A 51 5.41 9.87 -13.91
N GLU A 52 6.20 10.92 -14.17
CA GLU A 52 6.49 12.00 -13.22
C GLU A 52 5.21 12.76 -12.85
N ALA A 53 4.35 13.10 -13.82
CA ALA A 53 3.08 13.75 -13.56
C ALA A 53 2.14 12.88 -12.69
N LEU A 54 2.09 11.58 -12.96
CA LEU A 54 1.31 10.63 -12.16
C LEU A 54 1.86 10.50 -10.73
N LEU A 55 3.19 10.43 -10.59
CA LEU A 55 3.86 10.37 -9.29
C LEU A 55 3.59 11.64 -8.47
N LEU A 56 3.73 12.81 -9.08
CA LEU A 56 3.44 14.09 -8.42
C LEU A 56 1.97 14.17 -8.00
N LYS A 57 1.03 13.73 -8.85
CA LYS A 57 -0.39 13.67 -8.49
C LYS A 57 -0.64 12.76 -7.27
N ALA A 58 0.06 11.63 -7.18
CA ALA A 58 -0.02 10.75 -6.02
C ALA A 58 0.58 11.41 -4.76
N LEU A 59 1.77 12.00 -4.86
CA LEU A 59 2.44 12.70 -3.75
C LEU A 59 1.69 13.96 -3.28
N ASP A 60 0.96 14.64 -4.17
CA ASP A 60 0.11 15.76 -3.77
C ASP A 60 -1.15 15.29 -3.02
N SER A 61 -1.45 13.99 -3.04
CA SER A 61 -2.61 13.37 -2.40
C SER A 61 -2.20 12.49 -1.20
N GLU A 62 -3.11 11.65 -0.71
CA GLU A 62 -2.86 10.76 0.43
C GLU A 62 -1.86 9.63 0.15
N ALA A 63 -1.46 9.39 -1.11
CA ALA A 63 -0.42 8.41 -1.41
C ALA A 63 0.96 8.83 -0.88
N LEU A 64 1.16 10.12 -0.60
CA LEU A 64 2.31 10.62 0.16
C LEU A 64 2.51 9.86 1.48
N TYR A 65 1.44 9.64 2.25
CA TYR A 65 1.48 8.97 3.56
C TYR A 65 1.73 7.45 3.49
N THR A 66 1.70 6.89 2.28
CA THR A 66 2.08 5.51 2.02
C THR A 66 3.51 5.45 1.50
N ILE A 67 3.82 6.21 0.44
CA ILE A 67 5.14 6.21 -0.21
C ILE A 67 6.21 6.70 0.76
N VAL A 68 5.92 7.75 1.51
CA VAL A 68 6.82 8.34 2.50
C VAL A 68 6.29 8.04 3.90
N GLY A 69 7.18 7.64 4.80
CA GLY A 69 6.89 7.48 6.22
C GLY A 69 6.04 6.27 6.62
N GLY A 70 5.39 5.58 5.68
CA GLY A 70 4.63 4.35 5.97
C GLY A 70 3.60 4.55 7.09
N ILE A 71 2.89 5.67 7.04
CA ILE A 71 1.75 5.94 7.94
C ILE A 71 0.61 4.99 7.55
N LYS A 72 0.33 4.90 6.26
CA LYS A 72 -0.67 4.01 5.68
C LYS A 72 0.01 2.78 5.04
N PRO A 73 -0.55 1.57 5.18
CA PRO A 73 -0.12 0.40 4.42
C PRO A 73 -0.36 0.54 2.91
N MET A 74 -1.46 1.21 2.53
CA MET A 74 -1.91 1.36 1.15
C MET A 74 -2.58 2.73 0.91
N SER A 75 -2.40 3.27 -0.29
CA SER A 75 -3.26 4.34 -0.84
C SER A 75 -3.65 3.99 -2.28
N SER A 76 -4.77 4.53 -2.74
CA SER A 76 -5.29 4.26 -4.09
C SER A 76 -5.96 5.49 -4.71
N GLY A 77 -6.63 5.31 -5.85
CA GLY A 77 -7.50 6.34 -6.45
C GLY A 77 -6.80 7.51 -7.15
N PHE A 78 -5.45 7.54 -7.18
CA PHE A 78 -4.69 8.58 -7.89
C PHE A 78 -4.75 8.44 -9.43
N VAL A 79 -5.19 7.28 -9.93
CA VAL A 79 -5.59 7.04 -11.32
C VAL A 79 -6.71 5.99 -11.35
N ASN A 80 -7.71 6.19 -12.21
CA ASN A 80 -8.93 5.37 -12.25
C ASN A 80 -9.30 5.02 -13.69
N PHE A 81 -9.86 3.83 -13.86
CA PHE A 81 -10.34 3.29 -15.13
C PHE A 81 -11.68 2.60 -14.93
N ASN A 82 -12.48 2.57 -16.00
CA ASN A 82 -13.59 1.63 -16.10
C ASN A 82 -13.68 1.12 -17.53
N PHE A 83 -14.05 -0.15 -17.68
CA PHE A 83 -14.18 -0.79 -18.98
C PHE A 83 -15.31 -1.83 -18.96
N PRO A 84 -16.02 -2.02 -20.08
CA PRO A 84 -17.04 -3.06 -20.17
C PRO A 84 -16.41 -4.45 -20.00
N VAL A 85 -17.07 -5.34 -19.25
CA VAL A 85 -16.56 -6.73 -19.04
C VAL A 85 -16.80 -7.62 -20.26
N ARG A 86 -17.74 -7.23 -21.12
CA ARG A 86 -18.01 -7.88 -22.41
C ARG A 86 -17.48 -7.00 -23.52
N GLU A 87 -16.91 -7.63 -24.54
CA GLU A 87 -16.47 -6.90 -25.72
C GLU A 87 -17.65 -6.15 -26.36
N PRO A 88 -17.53 -4.83 -26.59
CA PRO A 88 -18.59 -4.07 -27.25
C PRO A 88 -18.82 -4.54 -28.69
N ARG A 89 -20.06 -4.46 -29.18
CA ARG A 89 -20.37 -4.83 -30.58
C ARG A 89 -20.12 -3.70 -31.59
N GLN A 90 -20.22 -2.44 -31.13
CA GLN A 90 -20.08 -1.27 -31.99
C GLN A 90 -18.61 -0.87 -32.13
N ASP A 91 -18.18 -0.51 -33.34
CA ASP A 91 -16.78 -0.22 -33.68
C ASP A 91 -16.15 0.84 -32.79
N GLU A 92 -16.83 1.98 -32.59
CA GLU A 92 -16.31 3.06 -31.74
C GLU A 92 -16.19 2.64 -30.28
N ALA A 93 -17.15 1.85 -29.77
CA ALA A 93 -17.08 1.31 -28.42
C ALA A 93 -15.93 0.29 -28.26
N ARG A 94 -15.63 -0.51 -29.31
CA ARG A 94 -14.46 -1.41 -29.33
C ARG A 94 -13.15 -0.65 -29.32
N LYS A 95 -13.02 0.41 -30.13
CA LYS A 95 -11.84 1.28 -30.14
C LYS A 95 -11.61 1.92 -28.77
N GLN A 96 -12.65 2.45 -28.15
CA GLN A 96 -12.56 3.02 -26.80
C GLN A 96 -12.16 1.97 -25.76
N HIS A 97 -12.73 0.75 -25.84
CA HIS A 97 -12.34 -0.34 -24.95
C HIS A 97 -10.86 -0.70 -25.09
N ALA A 98 -10.38 -0.87 -26.32
CA ALA A 98 -8.97 -1.15 -26.61
C ALA A 98 -8.04 -0.01 -26.12
N ALA A 99 -8.44 1.24 -26.30
CA ALA A 99 -7.71 2.40 -25.81
C ALA A 99 -7.61 2.39 -24.27
N THR A 100 -8.71 2.10 -23.55
CA THR A 100 -8.69 1.98 -22.10
C THR A 100 -7.75 0.86 -21.62
N LEU A 101 -7.78 -0.31 -22.28
CA LEU A 101 -6.86 -1.41 -21.95
C LEU A 101 -5.38 -1.04 -22.22
N ALA A 102 -5.12 -0.27 -23.28
CA ALA A 102 -3.80 0.27 -23.56
C ALA A 102 -3.35 1.27 -22.46
N SER A 103 -4.23 2.15 -22.01
CA SER A 103 -3.94 3.06 -20.89
C SER A 103 -3.67 2.33 -19.57
N ILE A 104 -4.40 1.24 -19.29
CA ILE A 104 -4.11 0.38 -18.13
C ILE A 104 -2.72 -0.23 -18.26
N ARG A 105 -2.35 -0.76 -19.43
CA ARG A 105 -1.01 -1.31 -19.67
C ARG A 105 0.10 -0.27 -19.49
N GLU A 106 -0.04 0.90 -20.11
CA GLU A 106 0.92 2.01 -19.96
C GLU A 106 1.05 2.42 -18.48
N THR A 107 -0.07 2.45 -17.75
CA THR A 107 -0.06 2.75 -16.31
C THR A 107 0.69 1.70 -15.52
N ARG A 108 0.50 0.41 -15.81
CA ARG A 108 1.27 -0.67 -15.17
C ARG A 108 2.76 -0.55 -15.44
N GLU A 109 3.16 -0.22 -16.67
CA GLU A 109 4.57 0.01 -17.00
C GLU A 109 5.15 1.14 -16.13
N MET A 110 4.45 2.26 -15.99
CA MET A 110 4.90 3.37 -15.13
C MET A 110 4.93 3.00 -13.65
N LEU A 111 3.89 2.32 -13.14
CA LEU A 111 3.77 1.90 -11.75
C LEU A 111 4.80 0.82 -11.35
N SER A 112 5.22 -0.02 -12.30
CA SER A 112 6.29 -1.01 -12.06
C SER A 112 7.63 -0.38 -11.65
N LEU A 113 7.82 0.91 -11.95
CA LEU A 113 9.00 1.68 -11.57
C LEU A 113 8.83 2.39 -10.22
N TRP A 114 7.66 2.36 -9.60
CA TRP A 114 7.45 2.93 -8.26
C TRP A 114 7.93 1.94 -7.22
N ARG A 115 9.25 1.89 -7.10
CA ARG A 115 9.97 1.00 -6.20
C ARG A 115 11.20 1.69 -5.68
N CYS A 116 11.58 1.36 -4.47
CA CYS A 116 12.83 1.79 -3.87
C CYS A 116 13.19 0.74 -2.81
N GLY A 117 14.12 -0.15 -3.16
CA GLY A 117 14.32 -1.41 -2.45
C GLY A 117 13.04 -2.26 -2.44
N GLY A 118 12.79 -2.97 -1.34
CA GLY A 118 11.58 -3.77 -1.14
C GLY A 118 10.42 -3.03 -0.45
N GLU A 119 10.55 -1.71 -0.23
CA GLU A 119 9.64 -0.96 0.64
C GLU A 119 8.43 -0.36 -0.07
N VAL A 120 8.58 0.06 -1.32
CA VAL A 120 7.47 0.61 -2.11
C VAL A 120 7.13 -0.36 -3.24
N PHE A 121 5.84 -0.67 -3.36
CA PHE A 121 5.29 -1.50 -4.42
C PHE A 121 4.02 -0.84 -4.96
N SER A 122 3.77 -0.89 -6.26
CA SER A 122 2.55 -0.33 -6.84
C SER A 122 2.09 -1.12 -8.07
N GLU A 123 0.79 -1.08 -8.35
CA GLU A 123 0.15 -1.84 -9.42
C GLU A 123 -1.21 -1.21 -9.80
N VAL A 124 -1.83 -1.67 -10.88
CA VAL A 124 -3.25 -1.42 -11.16
C VAL A 124 -4.11 -2.57 -10.60
N GLN A 125 -4.85 -2.29 -9.54
CA GLN A 125 -5.87 -3.18 -8.98
C GLN A 125 -7.12 -3.16 -9.85
N HIS A 126 -7.81 -4.30 -9.93
CA HIS A 126 -9.16 -4.39 -10.48
C HIS A 126 -10.15 -4.73 -9.37
N PHE A 127 -11.28 -4.03 -9.33
CA PHE A 127 -12.37 -4.38 -8.44
C PHE A 127 -13.06 -5.66 -8.93
N SER A 128 -13.43 -6.54 -8.00
CA SER A 128 -14.11 -7.80 -8.33
C SER A 128 -15.55 -7.55 -8.75
N ARG A 129 -16.20 -6.54 -8.14
CA ARG A 129 -17.58 -6.17 -8.44
C ARG A 129 -17.69 -5.51 -9.82
N VAL A 130 -18.71 -5.93 -10.56
CA VAL A 130 -19.13 -5.31 -11.82
C VAL A 130 -20.33 -4.43 -11.52
N PHE A 131 -20.31 -3.19 -11.99
CA PHE A 131 -21.42 -2.26 -11.86
C PHE A 131 -21.84 -1.80 -13.25
N GLU A 132 -23.13 -1.93 -13.59
CA GLU A 132 -23.69 -1.59 -14.90
C GLU A 132 -22.90 -2.18 -16.08
N GLY A 133 -22.45 -3.44 -15.95
CA GLY A 133 -21.69 -4.14 -16.99
C GLY A 133 -20.25 -3.65 -17.17
N LYS A 134 -19.75 -2.81 -16.27
CA LYS A 134 -18.37 -2.30 -16.27
C LYS A 134 -17.59 -2.82 -15.06
N ARG A 135 -16.30 -3.07 -15.28
CA ARG A 135 -15.32 -3.30 -14.24
C ARG A 135 -14.52 -2.02 -14.01
N PHE A 136 -14.24 -1.74 -12.75
CA PHE A 136 -13.42 -0.61 -12.33
C PHE A 136 -12.01 -1.09 -12.02
N ALA A 137 -11.03 -0.23 -12.27
CA ALA A 137 -9.64 -0.45 -11.92
C ALA A 137 -9.00 0.86 -11.46
N GLU A 138 -8.01 0.78 -10.57
CA GLU A 138 -7.33 1.95 -10.04
C GLU A 138 -5.86 1.67 -9.76
N GLY A 139 -5.05 2.72 -9.74
CA GLY A 139 -3.68 2.64 -9.24
C GLY A 139 -3.68 2.47 -7.73
N VAL A 140 -2.90 1.52 -7.25
CA VAL A 140 -2.65 1.26 -5.82
C VAL A 140 -1.15 1.35 -5.55
N VAL A 141 -0.79 1.91 -4.41
CA VAL A 141 0.59 1.91 -3.90
C VAL A 141 0.60 1.39 -2.48
N PHE A 142 1.66 0.67 -2.13
CA PHE A 142 1.84 0.00 -0.87
C PHE A 142 3.17 0.37 -0.24
N ASN A 143 3.18 0.38 1.09
CA ASN A 143 4.38 0.39 1.90
C ASN A 143 4.54 -0.96 2.57
N SER A 144 5.55 -1.73 2.17
CA SER A 144 5.75 -3.11 2.60
C SER A 144 5.99 -3.22 4.11
N THR A 145 6.76 -2.31 4.72
CA THR A 145 6.95 -2.32 6.18
C THR A 145 5.68 -1.98 6.94
N ALA A 146 4.93 -0.97 6.52
CA ALA A 146 3.65 -0.63 7.14
C ALA A 146 2.63 -1.77 6.97
N MET A 147 2.62 -2.44 5.82
CA MET A 147 1.82 -3.64 5.57
C MET A 147 2.20 -4.78 6.52
N ARG A 148 3.49 -5.13 6.60
CA ARG A 148 3.99 -6.17 7.52
C ARG A 148 3.59 -5.90 8.97
N ARG A 149 3.77 -4.66 9.43
CA ARG A 149 3.38 -4.22 10.77
C ARG A 149 1.87 -4.39 10.99
N MET A 150 1.05 -3.87 10.07
CA MET A 150 -0.41 -3.97 10.15
C MET A 150 -0.87 -5.44 10.19
N LEU A 151 -0.32 -6.31 9.34
CA LEU A 151 -0.65 -7.74 9.33
C LEU A 151 -0.23 -8.45 10.62
N GLY A 152 0.90 -8.07 11.23
CA GLY A 152 1.32 -8.58 12.54
C GLY A 152 0.37 -8.17 13.66
N GLU A 153 0.07 -6.86 13.75
CA GLU A 153 -0.86 -6.29 14.73
C GLU A 153 -2.28 -6.84 14.59
N ARG A 154 -2.71 -7.18 13.37
CA ARG A 154 -4.05 -7.66 13.02
C ARG A 154 -4.07 -9.13 12.62
N SER A 155 -3.09 -9.91 13.06
CA SER A 155 -2.92 -11.32 12.69
C SER A 155 -4.19 -12.15 12.89
N ALA A 156 -4.91 -11.96 14.01
CA ALA A 156 -6.17 -12.66 14.27
C ALA A 156 -7.21 -12.41 13.16
N PHE A 157 -7.35 -11.17 12.69
CA PHE A 157 -8.29 -10.81 11.63
C PHE A 157 -7.90 -11.43 10.28
N PHE A 158 -6.62 -11.34 9.90
CA PHE A 158 -6.14 -11.79 8.59
C PHE A 158 -5.90 -13.31 8.50
N SER A 159 -5.74 -14.00 9.64
CA SER A 159 -5.50 -15.46 9.69
C SER A 159 -6.57 -16.30 8.98
N ARG A 160 -7.80 -15.78 8.89
CA ARG A 160 -8.93 -16.45 8.21
C ARG A 160 -8.71 -16.69 6.72
N TRP A 161 -7.79 -15.95 6.10
CA TRP A 161 -7.40 -16.14 4.70
C TRP A 161 -6.01 -16.77 4.56
N GLY A 162 -5.40 -17.23 5.66
CA GLY A 162 -4.01 -17.71 5.65
C GLY A 162 -2.98 -16.61 5.39
N ILE A 163 -3.34 -15.34 5.59
CA ILE A 163 -2.45 -14.20 5.39
C ILE A 163 -1.54 -14.04 6.61
N THR A 164 -0.25 -13.91 6.34
CA THR A 164 0.83 -13.64 7.31
C THR A 164 1.57 -12.33 6.94
N PRO A 165 2.42 -11.77 7.82
CA PRO A 165 3.19 -10.56 7.49
C PRO A 165 3.99 -10.67 6.18
N GLU A 166 4.45 -11.86 5.81
CA GLU A 166 5.24 -12.12 4.60
C GLU A 166 4.39 -12.19 3.32
N SER A 167 3.06 -12.11 3.44
CA SER A 167 2.16 -12.18 2.30
C SER A 167 2.39 -11.01 1.34
N HIS A 168 2.36 -11.31 0.05
CA HIS A 168 2.47 -10.28 -0.98
C HIS A 168 1.31 -9.27 -0.88
N PRO A 169 1.55 -7.95 -0.98
CA PRO A 169 0.50 -6.93 -0.79
C PRO A 169 -0.75 -7.13 -1.66
N LEU A 170 -0.58 -7.54 -2.93
CA LEU A 170 -1.72 -7.86 -3.80
C LEU A 170 -2.54 -9.05 -3.33
N THR A 171 -1.92 -10.08 -2.74
CA THR A 171 -2.65 -11.24 -2.21
C THR A 171 -3.56 -10.80 -1.07
N VAL A 172 -3.07 -9.92 -0.20
CA VAL A 172 -3.84 -9.34 0.90
C VAL A 172 -5.02 -8.54 0.36
N LEU A 173 -4.75 -7.63 -0.58
CA LEU A 173 -5.77 -6.79 -1.20
C LEU A 173 -6.85 -7.61 -1.91
N TYR A 174 -6.46 -8.64 -2.67
CA TYR A 174 -7.44 -9.50 -3.36
C TYR A 174 -8.27 -10.34 -2.38
N ALA A 175 -7.70 -10.81 -1.28
CA ALA A 175 -8.47 -11.49 -0.24
C ALA A 175 -9.53 -10.56 0.37
N VAL A 176 -9.16 -9.31 0.67
CA VAL A 176 -10.08 -8.29 1.19
C VAL A 176 -11.16 -7.93 0.17
N GLU A 177 -10.78 -7.67 -1.09
CA GLU A 177 -11.71 -7.29 -2.17
C GLU A 177 -12.77 -8.37 -2.43
N ASN A 178 -12.42 -9.65 -2.29
CA ASN A 178 -13.33 -10.77 -2.53
C ASN A 178 -14.04 -11.28 -1.27
N ALA A 179 -13.84 -10.64 -0.12
CA ALA A 179 -14.54 -11.00 1.10
C ALA A 179 -15.99 -10.49 1.11
N ASP A 180 -16.80 -11.07 1.99
CA ASP A 180 -18.15 -10.56 2.31
C ASP A 180 -18.08 -9.12 2.86
N ALA A 181 -19.22 -8.41 2.85
CA ALA A 181 -19.27 -6.97 3.13
C ALA A 181 -18.55 -6.56 4.42
N THR A 182 -18.89 -7.17 5.56
CA THR A 182 -18.30 -6.88 6.87
C THR A 182 -16.76 -7.03 6.90
N PRO A 183 -16.17 -8.21 6.60
CA PRO A 183 -14.71 -8.34 6.57
C PRO A 183 -14.04 -7.53 5.46
N ARG A 184 -14.72 -7.29 4.33
CA ARG A 184 -14.20 -6.41 3.27
C ARG A 184 -14.04 -4.97 3.76
N PHE A 185 -15.06 -4.42 4.44
CA PHE A 185 -15.01 -3.07 4.99
C PHE A 185 -13.93 -2.93 6.07
N ALA A 186 -13.85 -3.90 6.98
CA ALA A 186 -12.80 -3.94 7.99
C ALA A 186 -11.39 -3.99 7.36
N GLY A 187 -11.21 -4.90 6.39
CA GLY A 187 -9.94 -5.09 5.69
C GLY A 187 -9.48 -3.84 4.95
N TYR A 188 -10.39 -3.15 4.24
CA TYR A 188 -10.06 -1.88 3.60
C TYR A 188 -9.68 -0.80 4.62
N GLY A 189 -10.42 -0.70 5.74
CA GLY A 189 -10.07 0.24 6.81
C GLY A 189 -8.65 0.03 7.34
N TYR A 190 -8.24 -1.22 7.55
CA TYR A 190 -6.87 -1.54 7.96
C TYR A 190 -5.83 -1.26 6.87
N LEU A 191 -6.12 -1.60 5.61
CA LEU A 191 -5.21 -1.32 4.49
C LEU A 191 -5.00 0.19 4.28
N PHE A 192 -6.03 1.00 4.49
CA PHE A 192 -5.92 2.47 4.44
C PHE A 192 -5.37 3.08 5.74
N GLY A 193 -5.00 2.28 6.74
CA GLY A 193 -4.34 2.75 7.96
C GLY A 193 -5.25 3.52 8.91
N TYR A 194 -6.56 3.24 8.92
CA TYR A 194 -7.50 3.89 9.82
C TYR A 194 -7.36 3.38 11.26
N PRO A 195 -7.61 4.22 12.27
CA PRO A 195 -7.65 3.78 13.67
C PRO A 195 -8.66 2.66 13.89
N GLU A 196 -8.34 1.71 14.78
CA GLU A 196 -9.20 0.56 15.08
C GLU A 196 -10.64 0.95 15.39
N TYR A 197 -10.82 2.00 16.20
CA TYR A 197 -12.14 2.44 16.61
C TYR A 197 -12.99 2.92 15.42
N ALA A 198 -12.37 3.55 14.42
CA ALA A 198 -13.05 4.06 13.23
C ALA A 198 -13.42 2.89 12.30
N VAL A 199 -12.53 1.90 12.15
CA VAL A 199 -12.82 0.67 11.42
C VAL A 199 -14.02 -0.06 12.05
N ARG A 200 -13.99 -0.24 13.37
CA ARG A 200 -15.09 -0.87 14.11
C ARG A 200 -16.39 -0.10 13.97
N PHE A 201 -16.38 1.21 14.16
CA PHE A 201 -17.57 2.04 13.97
C PHE A 201 -18.17 1.87 12.57
N PHE A 202 -17.33 1.94 11.52
CA PHE A 202 -17.82 1.82 10.15
C PHE A 202 -18.45 0.44 9.87
N VAL A 203 -17.85 -0.63 10.40
CA VAL A 203 -18.35 -2.00 10.26
C VAL A 203 -19.65 -2.19 11.03
N GLU A 204 -19.72 -1.72 12.28
CA GLU A 204 -20.90 -1.78 13.13
C GLU A 204 -22.06 -0.98 12.51
N ALA A 205 -21.79 0.23 12.02
CA ALA A 205 -22.77 1.06 11.31
C ALA A 205 -23.29 0.38 10.04
N ALA A 206 -22.41 -0.18 9.21
CA ALA A 206 -22.82 -0.86 7.98
C ALA A 206 -23.71 -2.09 8.25
N ASN A 207 -23.38 -2.88 9.29
CA ASN A 207 -24.21 -4.02 9.69
C ASN A 207 -25.57 -3.57 10.25
N GLU A 208 -25.63 -2.45 10.99
CA GLU A 208 -26.88 -1.90 11.50
C GLU A 208 -27.77 -1.35 10.37
N GLU A 209 -27.19 -0.65 9.40
CA GLU A 209 -27.90 -0.20 8.20
C GLU A 209 -28.48 -1.38 7.41
N GLU A 210 -27.69 -2.45 7.23
CA GLU A 210 -28.14 -3.67 6.55
C GLU A 210 -29.28 -4.37 7.33
N PHE A 211 -29.19 -4.42 8.66
CA PHE A 211 -30.21 -5.07 9.50
C PHE A 211 -31.49 -4.25 9.64
N THR A 212 -31.39 -2.93 9.77
CA THR A 212 -32.52 -2.05 10.10
C THR A 212 -33.09 -1.30 8.90
N GLY A 213 -32.34 -1.20 7.80
CA GLY A 213 -32.65 -0.35 6.64
C GLY A 213 -32.54 1.16 6.90
N LYS A 214 -32.08 1.56 8.09
CA LYS A 214 -31.95 2.97 8.48
C LYS A 214 -30.49 3.41 8.40
N PHE A 215 -30.25 4.53 7.74
CA PHE A 215 -28.93 5.15 7.65
C PHE A 215 -28.41 5.54 9.05
N VAL A 216 -27.16 5.15 9.35
CA VAL A 216 -26.48 5.53 10.58
C VAL A 216 -25.72 6.83 10.31
N GLU A 217 -26.13 7.89 10.99
CA GLU A 217 -25.48 9.19 10.86
C GLU A 217 -24.01 9.14 11.30
N ARG A 218 -23.15 9.80 10.53
CA ARG A 218 -21.71 9.83 10.76
C ARG A 218 -21.11 11.18 10.37
N ASP A 219 -20.01 11.51 11.03
CA ASP A 219 -19.13 12.59 10.60
C ASP A 219 -17.87 11.99 9.93
N PHE A 220 -17.02 12.85 9.39
CA PHE A 220 -15.78 12.45 8.72
C PHE A 220 -14.59 13.18 9.32
N TYR A 221 -13.63 12.42 9.85
CA TYR A 221 -12.36 12.97 10.28
C TYR A 221 -11.41 13.01 9.07
N SER A 222 -10.87 14.19 8.75
CA SER A 222 -9.98 14.40 7.59
C SER A 222 -8.58 14.76 8.04
N ILE A 223 -7.59 14.16 7.39
CA ILE A 223 -6.19 14.56 7.45
C ILE A 223 -5.85 15.25 6.13
N GLY A 224 -5.35 16.48 6.23
CA GLY A 224 -5.02 17.31 5.08
C GLY A 224 -3.94 16.70 4.19
N THR A 225 -3.88 17.12 2.94
CA THR A 225 -2.86 16.76 1.95
C THR A 225 -2.43 18.02 1.22
N PHE A 226 -1.42 17.94 0.35
CA PHE A 226 -1.05 19.11 -0.45
C PHE A 226 -2.19 19.57 -1.38
N ALA A 227 -2.94 18.62 -1.96
CA ALA A 227 -4.05 18.89 -2.88
C ALA A 227 -5.34 19.37 -2.19
N GLY A 228 -5.40 19.36 -0.85
CA GLY A 228 -6.55 19.83 -0.11
C GLY A 228 -6.58 19.35 1.34
N GLU A 229 -7.20 20.16 2.20
CA GLU A 229 -7.28 19.94 3.66
C GLU A 229 -8.32 18.87 4.05
N THR A 230 -9.25 18.51 3.16
CA THR A 230 -10.35 17.56 3.44
C THR A 230 -10.58 16.57 2.31
N ASN A 231 -11.33 15.48 2.59
CA ASN A 231 -11.82 14.49 1.61
C ASN A 231 -10.74 13.71 0.84
N ARG A 232 -9.56 13.52 1.43
CA ARG A 232 -8.47 12.73 0.84
C ARG A 232 -8.11 11.56 1.75
N PHE A 233 -7.34 11.81 2.81
CA PHE A 233 -7.16 10.84 3.88
C PHE A 233 -8.29 11.04 4.90
N VAL A 234 -9.36 10.24 4.77
CA VAL A 234 -10.61 10.47 5.48
C VAL A 234 -11.23 9.16 5.95
N TYR A 235 -11.75 9.15 7.17
CA TYR A 235 -12.48 8.01 7.71
C TYR A 235 -13.74 8.45 8.46
N ALA A 236 -14.72 7.56 8.47
CA ALA A 236 -15.99 7.78 9.14
C ALA A 236 -15.83 7.66 10.66
N VAL A 237 -16.50 8.55 11.38
CA VAL A 237 -16.54 8.58 12.84
C VAL A 237 -17.99 8.81 13.32
N PRO A 238 -18.34 8.46 14.58
CA PRO A 238 -19.67 8.70 15.12
C PRO A 238 -20.11 10.15 14.97
N LYS A 239 -21.42 10.38 14.83
CA LYS A 239 -21.95 11.75 14.83
C LYS A 239 -21.57 12.49 16.12
N GLY A 240 -21.08 13.73 15.97
CA GLY A 240 -20.61 14.54 17.10
C GLY A 240 -19.27 14.07 17.68
N HIS A 241 -18.48 13.32 16.91
CA HIS A 241 -17.17 12.82 17.32
C HIS A 241 -16.30 13.95 17.87
N LYS A 242 -15.70 13.70 19.03
CA LYS A 242 -14.61 14.51 19.57
C LYS A 242 -13.31 13.79 19.27
N GLU A 243 -12.33 14.55 18.80
CA GLU A 243 -11.00 14.03 18.48
C GLU A 243 -10.47 13.15 19.61
N ARG A 244 -10.04 11.93 19.24
CA ARG A 244 -9.41 10.98 20.16
C ARG A 244 -7.89 11.10 20.10
N GLU A 245 -7.22 10.48 21.06
CA GLU A 245 -5.76 10.46 21.10
C GLU A 245 -5.15 9.82 19.84
N GLU A 246 -5.78 8.76 19.33
CA GLU A 246 -5.35 8.09 18.10
C GLU A 246 -5.45 9.00 16.87
N ASP A 247 -6.49 9.83 16.81
CA ASP A 247 -6.70 10.81 15.74
C ASP A 247 -5.63 11.89 15.81
N ALA A 248 -5.44 12.47 17.00
CA ALA A 248 -4.46 13.52 17.25
C ALA A 248 -3.05 13.05 16.92
N LYS A 249 -2.68 11.83 17.34
CA LYS A 249 -1.37 11.22 17.02
C LYS A 249 -1.19 10.98 15.53
N LEU A 250 -2.21 10.44 14.86
CA LEU A 250 -2.16 10.18 13.43
C LEU A 250 -2.05 11.48 12.63
N ASN A 251 -2.85 12.48 12.98
CA ASN A 251 -2.83 13.80 12.37
C ASN A 251 -1.48 14.50 12.59
N ALA A 252 -0.96 14.52 13.83
CA ALA A 252 0.34 15.15 14.12
C ALA A 252 1.47 14.58 13.25
N ARG A 253 1.58 13.24 13.17
CA ARG A 253 2.58 12.58 12.33
C ARG A 253 2.39 12.88 10.84
N ALA A 254 1.14 12.97 10.37
CA ALA A 254 0.84 13.32 8.99
C ALA A 254 1.15 14.80 8.67
N GLN A 255 0.96 15.71 9.62
CA GLN A 255 1.29 17.13 9.46
C GLN A 255 2.79 17.37 9.44
N GLU A 256 3.57 16.68 10.28
CA GLU A 256 5.03 16.72 10.23
C GLU A 256 5.55 16.27 8.85
N LEU A 257 5.03 15.15 8.34
CA LEU A 257 5.36 14.67 7.00
C LEU A 257 4.97 15.68 5.92
N LEU A 258 3.75 16.22 5.99
CA LEU A 258 3.24 17.14 5.00
C LEU A 258 4.04 18.45 4.99
N ALA A 259 4.49 18.93 6.13
CA ALA A 259 5.36 20.11 6.24
C ALA A 259 6.69 19.86 5.50
N GLU A 260 7.31 18.69 5.73
CA GLU A 260 8.56 18.33 5.07
C GLU A 260 8.40 18.14 3.56
N TYR A 261 7.26 17.57 3.15
CA TYR A 261 6.89 17.49 1.73
C TYR A 261 6.71 18.87 1.11
N LYS A 262 6.02 19.80 1.76
CA LYS A 262 5.81 21.18 1.26
C LYS A 262 7.16 21.87 1.00
N THR A 263 8.12 21.73 1.91
CA THR A 263 9.49 22.28 1.76
C THR A 263 10.20 21.69 0.54
N ARG A 264 10.22 20.35 0.41
CA ARG A 264 10.85 19.67 -0.73
C ARG A 264 10.16 19.98 -2.05
N ARG A 265 8.83 19.97 -2.07
CA ARG A 265 8.04 20.28 -3.25
C ARG A 265 8.39 21.66 -3.78
N ALA A 266 8.56 22.66 -2.90
CA ALA A 266 8.98 24.01 -3.29
C ALA A 266 10.39 24.03 -3.94
N ARG A 267 11.31 23.14 -3.53
CA ARG A 267 12.66 23.02 -4.11
C ARG A 267 12.68 22.28 -5.46
N PHE A 268 11.89 21.22 -5.61
CA PHE A 268 12.03 20.27 -6.72
C PHE A 268 10.95 20.36 -7.80
N ILE A 269 9.79 20.96 -7.52
CA ILE A 269 8.65 21.00 -8.45
C ILE A 269 8.45 22.40 -9.04
N GLY A 270 8.34 22.48 -10.36
CA GLY A 270 8.20 23.72 -11.15
C GLY A 270 9.01 23.68 -12.45
N GLU A 271 8.86 24.70 -13.29
CA GLU A 271 9.59 24.82 -14.55
C GLU A 271 11.12 24.80 -14.33
N GLY A 272 11.83 23.98 -15.11
CA GLY A 272 13.29 23.85 -15.04
C GLY A 272 13.83 23.12 -13.80
N LYS A 273 12.97 22.67 -12.87
CA LYS A 273 13.40 21.94 -11.67
C LYS A 273 13.47 20.43 -11.92
N ALA A 274 14.15 19.73 -11.02
CA ALA A 274 14.52 18.33 -11.20
C ALA A 274 13.35 17.32 -11.11
N GLY A 275 12.18 17.73 -10.60
CA GLY A 275 10.97 16.91 -10.63
C GLY A 275 10.78 15.96 -9.44
N PRO A 276 9.70 15.15 -9.46
CA PRO A 276 9.24 14.37 -8.31
C PRO A 276 10.12 13.16 -7.98
N VAL A 277 10.86 12.62 -8.94
CA VAL A 277 11.81 11.51 -8.68
C VAL A 277 12.98 12.00 -7.83
N GLU A 278 13.58 13.13 -8.21
CA GLU A 278 14.68 13.72 -7.43
C GLU A 278 14.20 14.24 -6.07
N LEU A 279 12.95 14.70 -5.96
CA LEU A 279 12.32 14.99 -4.68
C LEU A 279 12.33 13.78 -3.74
N LEU A 280 11.90 12.61 -4.23
CA LEU A 280 11.87 11.38 -3.41
C LEU A 280 13.27 10.86 -3.10
N ARG A 281 14.20 10.94 -4.06
CA ARG A 281 15.59 10.53 -3.83
C ARG A 281 16.32 11.45 -2.85
N ASP A 282 16.03 12.76 -2.85
CA ASP A 282 16.51 13.68 -1.81
C ASP A 282 15.96 13.31 -0.43
N TRP A 283 14.76 12.74 -0.38
CA TRP A 283 14.17 12.25 0.87
C TRP A 283 14.76 10.92 1.33
N PHE A 284 14.88 9.94 0.44
CA PHE A 284 15.20 8.56 0.79
C PHE A 284 16.70 8.27 0.85
N CYS A 285 17.51 9.03 0.12
CA CYS A 285 18.91 8.69 -0.10
C CYS A 285 19.85 9.53 0.75
N ASP A 286 20.87 8.90 1.31
CA ASP A 286 21.97 9.61 1.96
C ASP A 286 23.01 10.15 0.97
N GLU A 287 24.01 10.87 1.48
CA GLU A 287 25.11 11.43 0.70
C GLU A 287 25.94 10.38 -0.03
N ALA A 288 25.92 9.13 0.42
CA ALA A 288 26.59 8.01 -0.24
C ALA A 288 25.74 7.39 -1.36
N GLY A 289 24.55 7.95 -1.65
CA GLY A 289 23.65 7.47 -2.69
C GLY A 289 22.84 6.24 -2.30
N ARG A 290 22.82 5.86 -1.02
CA ARG A 290 22.05 4.71 -0.53
C ARG A 290 20.67 5.15 -0.09
N CYS A 291 19.64 4.54 -0.66
CA CYS A 291 18.26 4.90 -0.42
C CYS A 291 17.54 3.88 0.45
N ASP A 292 16.78 4.40 1.40
CA ASP A 292 15.98 3.59 2.32
C ASP A 292 14.71 4.37 2.69
N PRO A 293 13.56 4.03 2.09
CA PRO A 293 12.27 4.66 2.39
C PRO A 293 11.80 4.44 3.84
N SER A 294 12.41 3.51 4.57
CA SER A 294 12.08 3.21 5.97
C SER A 294 12.82 4.10 6.97
N ARG A 295 13.86 4.84 6.53
CA ARG A 295 14.52 5.84 7.36
C ARG A 295 13.51 6.94 7.69
N THR A 296 12.94 6.85 8.89
CA THR A 296 12.17 7.95 9.47
C THR A 296 13.07 9.17 9.62
N TYR A 297 12.45 10.36 9.64
CA TYR A 297 13.07 11.66 9.87
C TYR A 297 14.29 11.58 10.80
N ARG A 298 15.42 12.13 10.34
CA ARG A 298 16.48 12.57 11.25
C ARG A 298 16.11 13.92 11.83
#